data_AF-A0A3B1DP13-F1
#
_entry.id   AF-A0A3B1DP13-F1
#
_cell.length_a   1.000
_cell.length_b   1.000
_cell.length_c   1.000
_cell.angle_alpha   90.00
_cell.angle_beta   90.00
_cell.angle_gamma   90.00
#
_symmetry.space_group_name_H-M   'P 1'
#
loop_
_entity.id
_entity.type
_entity.pdbx_description
1 polymer ?
#
loop_
_entity_poly.entity_id
_entity_poly.type
_entity_poly.pdbx_seq_one_letter_code
_entity_poly.pdbx_strand_id
1 'polypeptide(L)'
;MPNLNRDVFCALVERERAGAPGAVLAVPIAVRLLSDQLTPVLCYRRLVAPDERTAPSFLFESVEGGERQGRYSILGARPIVEVVAYANRVLVQDHAAGTADEREVENPLLVPRGLTEKVRLVHPVAGSPREGLPKCPLGGWFGYASYDTVRYAEPGKLGFGREPQDDRGLPDMHFALYDGVVAFDHVAKLVHVVQLAFVEPTADPGAAYDAVVAKLEARVEEIQQHSKPLAAGRVEAEGPVKPMDSNITQAEHAQMVAKAKEYIRAGDIFQVVIGQRFERQSSVDPFDVYRSLRAVNPSPYMVYLQAQGCILVASSPEILCRVRREDAGLVLTNRPLAGTRKRGSTPEEDAALEAELLADEKERAEHVMLVDLGRNDVGKVSAAGSVELPALMEIERYSHVMHISSTVTGVLREGLDAWDALVATLPVGTISGAPKIRAMQIIDELEPVRRGPYGGGMGYVSLDGE
;
A
#
# COMPACT_ATOMS: atom_id res chain seq x y z
N MET A 1 -29.16 -10.37 -3.96
CA MET A 1 -29.40 -9.68 -5.24
C MET A 1 -28.36 -8.58 -5.41
N PRO A 2 -27.85 -8.35 -6.63
CA PRO A 2 -26.89 -7.29 -6.90
C PRO A 2 -27.42 -5.88 -6.61
N ASN A 3 -26.51 -4.94 -6.40
CA ASN A 3 -26.75 -3.50 -6.26
C ASN A 3 -27.17 -2.81 -7.58
N LEU A 4 -27.19 -3.49 -8.73
CA LEU A 4 -27.76 -2.99 -9.99
C LEU A 4 -28.56 -4.11 -10.64
N ASN A 5 -29.74 -3.81 -11.18
CA ASN A 5 -30.41 -4.74 -12.09
C ASN A 5 -29.97 -4.42 -13.52
N ARG A 6 -30.25 -5.33 -14.45
CA ARG A 6 -29.82 -5.23 -15.85
C ARG A 6 -30.26 -3.93 -16.51
N ASP A 7 -31.53 -3.57 -16.37
CA ASP A 7 -32.10 -2.38 -17.02
C ASP A 7 -31.47 -1.08 -16.52
N VAL A 8 -31.28 -0.95 -15.20
CA VAL A 8 -30.62 0.23 -14.60
C VAL A 8 -29.16 0.29 -14.99
N PHE A 9 -28.47 -0.86 -15.07
CA PHE A 9 -27.10 -0.92 -15.54
C PHE A 9 -26.98 -0.45 -17.00
N CYS A 10 -27.81 -0.98 -17.90
CA CYS A 10 -27.80 -0.58 -19.31
C CYS A 10 -28.09 0.91 -19.46
N ALA A 11 -29.10 1.43 -18.78
CA ALA A 11 -29.44 2.86 -18.80
C ALA A 11 -28.30 3.75 -18.27
N LEU A 12 -27.61 3.31 -17.21
CA LEU A 12 -26.43 3.99 -16.67
C LEU A 12 -25.31 4.04 -17.70
N VAL A 13 -24.95 2.90 -18.28
CA VAL A 13 -23.88 2.79 -19.29
C VAL A 13 -24.16 3.67 -20.50
N GLU A 14 -25.38 3.62 -21.05
CA GLU A 14 -25.75 4.44 -22.22
C GLU A 14 -25.67 5.94 -21.92
N ARG A 15 -26.10 6.35 -20.72
CA ARG A 15 -25.99 7.75 -20.28
C ARG A 15 -24.54 8.22 -20.16
N GLU A 16 -23.69 7.43 -19.51
CA GLU A 16 -22.29 7.80 -19.29
C GLU A 16 -21.48 7.77 -20.60
N ARG A 17 -21.78 6.85 -21.52
CA ARG A 17 -21.18 6.82 -22.88
C ARG A 17 -21.42 8.12 -23.64
N ALA A 18 -22.62 8.69 -23.53
CA ALA A 18 -22.95 9.96 -24.17
C ALA A 18 -22.13 11.13 -23.60
N GLY A 19 -21.77 11.08 -22.31
CA GLY A 19 -20.95 12.10 -21.64
C GLY A 19 -19.44 11.92 -21.82
N ALA A 20 -18.97 10.72 -22.17
CA ALA A 20 -17.55 10.39 -22.32
C ALA A 20 -17.31 9.44 -23.51
N PRO A 21 -17.51 9.89 -24.76
CA PRO A 21 -17.35 9.04 -25.93
C PRO A 21 -15.92 8.50 -26.03
N GLY A 22 -15.79 7.18 -26.18
CA GLY A 22 -14.48 6.50 -26.31
C GLY A 22 -13.82 6.09 -24.99
N ALA A 23 -14.44 6.37 -23.83
CA ALA A 23 -13.97 5.86 -22.54
C ALA A 23 -14.42 4.40 -22.32
N VAL A 24 -13.57 3.62 -21.64
CA VAL A 24 -13.98 2.33 -21.08
C VAL A 24 -14.64 2.62 -19.74
N LEU A 25 -15.87 2.17 -19.54
CA LEU A 25 -16.57 2.39 -18.28
C LEU A 25 -16.32 1.22 -17.33
N ALA A 26 -15.86 1.50 -16.12
CA ALA A 26 -15.80 0.53 -15.04
C ALA A 26 -17.02 0.76 -14.13
N VAL A 27 -17.96 -0.19 -14.12
CA VAL A 27 -19.20 -0.08 -13.34
C VAL A 27 -19.23 -1.13 -12.23
N PRO A 28 -19.28 -0.75 -10.94
CA PRO A 28 -19.25 -1.69 -9.83
C PRO A 28 -20.59 -2.38 -9.61
N ILE A 29 -20.59 -3.71 -9.73
CA ILE A 29 -21.65 -4.61 -9.29
C ILE A 29 -21.25 -5.25 -7.97
N ALA A 30 -22.13 -5.24 -6.99
CA ALA A 30 -21.85 -5.76 -5.66
C ALA A 30 -23.03 -6.50 -5.06
N VAL A 31 -22.71 -7.51 -4.23
CA VAL A 31 -23.63 -8.12 -3.27
C VAL A 31 -23.10 -7.95 -1.85
N ARG A 32 -24.01 -8.04 -0.88
CA ARG A 32 -23.69 -7.94 0.55
C ARG A 32 -24.05 -9.25 1.24
N LEU A 33 -23.14 -9.75 2.05
CA LEU A 33 -23.31 -10.92 2.91
C LEU A 33 -23.16 -10.49 4.37
N LEU A 34 -23.66 -11.31 5.30
CA LEU A 34 -23.36 -11.15 6.73
C LEU A 34 -21.91 -11.59 7.00
N SER A 35 -21.23 -10.88 7.90
CA SER A 35 -19.83 -11.17 8.28
C SER A 35 -19.69 -12.06 9.52
N ASP A 36 -20.76 -12.64 10.04
CA ASP A 36 -20.79 -13.38 11.30
C ASP A 36 -20.13 -14.77 11.23
N GLN A 37 -20.19 -15.42 10.05
CA GLN A 37 -19.54 -16.71 9.80
C GLN A 37 -18.27 -16.62 8.92
N LEU A 38 -17.89 -15.41 8.54
CA LEU A 38 -16.77 -15.17 7.64
C LEU A 38 -15.86 -14.09 8.22
N THR A 39 -14.58 -14.42 8.41
CA THR A 39 -13.55 -13.44 8.77
C THR A 39 -12.71 -13.09 7.55
N PRO A 40 -12.01 -11.93 7.52
CA PRO A 40 -11.10 -11.59 6.43
C PRO A 40 -10.04 -12.68 6.18
N VAL A 41 -9.47 -13.24 7.24
CA VAL A 41 -8.48 -14.31 7.20
C VAL A 41 -9.05 -15.59 6.58
N LEU A 42 -10.26 -15.99 6.99
CA LEU A 42 -10.92 -17.16 6.42
C LEU A 42 -11.26 -16.92 4.95
N CYS A 43 -11.87 -15.77 4.63
CA CYS A 43 -12.25 -15.41 3.27
C CYS A 43 -11.05 -15.40 2.31
N TYR A 44 -9.93 -14.81 2.72
CA TYR A 44 -8.71 -14.83 1.93
C TYR A 44 -8.27 -16.26 1.61
N ARG A 45 -8.30 -17.18 2.60
CA ARG A 45 -7.93 -18.59 2.40
C ARG A 45 -8.94 -19.38 1.57
N ARG A 46 -10.19 -18.92 1.50
CA ARG A 46 -11.19 -19.48 0.60
C ARG A 46 -10.94 -19.08 -0.86
N LEU A 47 -10.44 -17.86 -1.08
CA LEU A 47 -10.08 -17.35 -2.41
C LEU A 47 -8.70 -17.82 -2.89
N VAL A 48 -7.75 -18.00 -1.97
CA VAL A 48 -6.36 -18.35 -2.28
C VAL A 48 -5.99 -19.58 -1.46
N ALA A 49 -5.88 -20.72 -2.14
CA ALA A 49 -5.51 -21.96 -1.49
C ALA A 49 -4.05 -21.90 -0.97
N PRO A 50 -3.69 -22.65 0.08
CA PRO A 50 -2.32 -22.66 0.64
C PRO A 50 -1.19 -22.98 -0.35
N ASP A 51 -1.49 -23.70 -1.41
CA ASP A 51 -0.59 -24.07 -2.50
C ASP A 51 -0.50 -23.04 -3.62
N GLU A 52 -1.43 -22.07 -3.71
CA GLU A 52 -1.42 -20.98 -4.70
C GLU A 52 -0.48 -19.83 -4.29
N ARG A 53 0.76 -20.13 -3.92
CA ARG A 53 1.73 -19.16 -3.37
C ARG A 53 2.28 -18.16 -4.40
N THR A 54 2.14 -18.46 -5.69
CA THR A 54 2.59 -17.60 -6.78
C THR A 54 1.45 -16.81 -7.41
N ALA A 55 0.20 -17.05 -7.00
CA ALA A 55 -0.96 -16.32 -7.51
C ALA A 55 -0.99 -14.92 -6.86
N PRO A 56 -0.96 -13.83 -7.63
CA PRO A 56 -1.04 -12.49 -7.07
C PRO A 56 -2.35 -12.32 -6.32
N SER A 57 -2.21 -11.81 -5.11
CA SER A 57 -3.32 -11.63 -4.18
C SER A 57 -2.90 -10.77 -3.01
N PHE A 58 -3.87 -10.20 -2.32
CA PHE A 58 -3.60 -9.37 -1.15
C PHE A 58 -4.70 -9.49 -0.09
N LEU A 59 -4.31 -9.19 1.15
CA LEU A 59 -5.19 -8.91 2.28
C LEU A 59 -4.61 -7.72 3.04
N PHE A 60 -5.33 -6.60 2.99
CA PHE A 60 -5.00 -5.36 3.69
C PHE A 60 -6.00 -5.13 4.81
N GLU A 61 -5.49 -4.88 6.01
CA GLU A 61 -6.28 -4.60 7.19
C GLU A 61 -5.70 -3.41 7.94
N SER A 62 -6.54 -2.74 8.73
CA SER A 62 -6.11 -1.59 9.51
C SER A 62 -6.56 -1.70 10.97
N VAL A 63 -5.75 -1.15 11.87
CA VAL A 63 -6.04 -0.99 13.30
C VAL A 63 -5.79 0.46 13.70
N GLU A 64 -6.84 1.15 14.09
CA GLU A 64 -6.82 2.53 14.57
C GLU A 64 -6.42 2.59 16.05
N GLY A 65 -5.43 3.43 16.37
CA GLY A 65 -4.95 3.64 17.74
C GLY A 65 -4.38 2.40 18.43
N GLY A 66 -3.98 1.37 17.67
CA GLY A 66 -3.42 0.11 18.19
C GLY A 66 -4.41 -0.80 18.93
N GLU A 67 -5.68 -0.43 19.03
CA GLU A 67 -6.68 -1.16 19.83
C GLU A 67 -8.01 -1.37 19.09
N ARG A 68 -8.35 -0.51 18.11
CA ARG A 68 -9.62 -0.59 17.39
C ARG A 68 -9.39 -1.08 15.98
N GLN A 69 -10.08 -2.14 15.57
CA GLN A 69 -10.06 -2.53 14.17
C GLN A 69 -10.62 -1.38 13.32
N GLY A 70 -9.86 -0.96 12.31
CA GLY A 70 -10.32 0.03 11.33
C GLY A 70 -11.54 -0.49 10.59
N ARG A 71 -12.30 0.40 9.95
CA ARG A 71 -13.62 0.03 9.41
C ARG A 71 -13.56 -1.07 8.35
N TYR A 72 -12.54 -1.09 7.51
CA TYR A 72 -12.46 -1.99 6.36
C TYR A 72 -11.25 -2.92 6.40
N SER A 73 -11.48 -4.21 6.15
CA SER A 73 -10.45 -5.13 5.62
C SER A 73 -10.74 -5.41 4.15
N ILE A 74 -9.75 -5.34 3.28
CA ILE A 74 -9.91 -5.46 1.83
C ILE A 74 -9.01 -6.58 1.33
N LEU A 75 -9.55 -7.46 0.49
CA LEU A 75 -8.79 -8.55 -0.10
C LEU A 75 -9.16 -8.78 -1.56
N GLY A 76 -8.20 -9.29 -2.31
CA GLY A 76 -8.32 -9.58 -3.73
C GLY A 76 -7.40 -10.73 -4.12
N ALA A 77 -7.80 -11.44 -5.17
CA ALA A 77 -7.06 -12.57 -5.73
C ALA A 77 -7.29 -12.64 -7.24
N ARG A 78 -6.31 -13.18 -7.98
CA ARG A 78 -6.38 -13.41 -9.43
C ARG A 78 -6.70 -12.11 -10.19
N PRO A 79 -5.73 -11.19 -10.32
CA PRO A 79 -5.89 -9.95 -11.07
C PRO A 79 -6.14 -10.23 -12.55
N ILE A 80 -6.64 -9.24 -13.28
CA ILE A 80 -6.79 -9.32 -14.74
C ILE A 80 -5.52 -8.93 -15.48
N VAL A 81 -4.68 -8.06 -14.91
CA VAL A 81 -3.41 -7.63 -15.49
C VAL A 81 -2.36 -7.51 -14.40
N GLU A 82 -1.10 -7.82 -14.70
CA GLU A 82 0.06 -7.53 -13.87
C GLU A 82 1.06 -6.68 -14.62
N VAL A 83 1.72 -5.76 -13.91
CA VAL A 83 2.86 -4.99 -14.38
C VAL A 83 4.00 -5.19 -13.40
N VAL A 84 5.09 -5.77 -13.88
CA VAL A 84 6.27 -6.12 -13.08
C VAL A 84 7.49 -5.50 -13.72
N ALA A 85 8.28 -4.76 -12.95
CA ALA A 85 9.45 -4.06 -13.48
C ALA A 85 10.76 -4.51 -12.82
N TYR A 86 11.79 -4.66 -13.65
CA TYR A 86 13.18 -4.87 -13.28
C TYR A 86 14.02 -3.83 -14.01
N ALA A 87 14.39 -2.74 -13.33
CA ALA A 87 14.87 -1.52 -13.95
C ALA A 87 13.96 -1.13 -15.13
N ASN A 88 14.52 -0.86 -16.31
CA ASN A 88 13.76 -0.43 -17.48
C ASN A 88 12.99 -1.57 -18.18
N ARG A 89 13.19 -2.83 -17.79
CA ARG A 89 12.51 -3.98 -18.37
C ARG A 89 11.20 -4.24 -17.64
N VAL A 90 10.08 -4.17 -18.37
CA VAL A 90 8.73 -4.33 -17.85
C VAL A 90 8.05 -5.53 -18.50
N LEU A 91 7.53 -6.41 -17.65
CA LEU A 91 6.66 -7.51 -18.02
C LEU A 91 5.21 -7.10 -17.74
N VAL A 92 4.37 -7.15 -18.77
CA VAL A 92 2.92 -6.98 -18.66
C VAL A 92 2.25 -8.32 -18.95
N GLN A 93 1.54 -8.86 -17.97
CA GLN A 93 0.77 -10.10 -18.12
C GLN A 93 -0.71 -9.77 -18.14
N ASP A 94 -1.39 -10.11 -19.22
CA ASP A 94 -2.85 -10.01 -19.33
C ASP A 94 -3.45 -11.41 -19.15
N HIS A 95 -4.01 -11.64 -17.95
CA HIS A 95 -4.63 -12.91 -17.58
C HIS A 95 -5.98 -13.11 -18.26
N ALA A 96 -6.67 -12.04 -18.65
CA ALA A 96 -7.93 -12.12 -19.37
C ALA A 96 -7.71 -12.57 -20.82
N ALA A 97 -6.67 -12.07 -21.47
CA ALA A 97 -6.28 -12.45 -22.82
C ALA A 97 -5.37 -13.70 -22.87
N GLY A 98 -4.76 -14.08 -21.75
CA GLY A 98 -3.76 -15.16 -21.70
C GLY A 98 -2.47 -14.80 -22.43
N THR A 99 -2.09 -13.52 -22.41
CA THR A 99 -0.92 -12.99 -23.13
C THR A 99 0.09 -12.38 -22.17
N ALA A 100 1.35 -12.34 -22.59
CA ALA A 100 2.42 -11.65 -21.88
C ALA A 100 3.28 -10.89 -22.88
N ASP A 101 3.65 -9.66 -22.52
CA ASP A 101 4.53 -8.79 -23.30
C ASP A 101 5.68 -8.32 -22.41
N GLU A 102 6.89 -8.39 -22.95
CA GLU A 102 8.09 -7.87 -22.29
C GLU A 102 8.68 -6.76 -23.14
N ARG A 103 8.92 -5.61 -22.52
CA ARG A 103 9.36 -4.40 -23.21
C ARG A 103 10.29 -3.58 -22.34
N GLU A 104 11.17 -2.82 -22.99
CA GLU A 104 11.92 -1.76 -22.32
C GLU A 104 11.14 -0.45 -22.37
N VAL A 105 11.08 0.24 -21.23
CA VAL A 105 10.46 1.56 -21.09
C VAL A 105 11.34 2.47 -20.24
N GLU A 106 11.29 3.77 -20.49
CA GLU A 106 12.07 4.74 -19.74
C GLU A 106 11.62 4.83 -18.27
N ASN A 107 10.30 4.85 -18.05
CA ASN A 107 9.71 4.90 -16.71
C ASN A 107 8.59 3.86 -16.55
N PRO A 108 8.87 2.74 -15.86
CA PRO A 108 7.89 1.68 -15.59
C PRO A 108 6.62 2.12 -14.85
N LEU A 109 6.67 3.20 -14.05
CA LEU A 109 5.50 3.69 -13.31
C LEU A 109 4.41 4.26 -14.23
N LEU A 110 4.76 4.64 -15.46
CA LEU A 110 3.79 5.12 -16.44
C LEU A 110 2.99 4.00 -17.10
N VAL A 111 3.46 2.75 -17.02
CA VAL A 111 2.79 1.60 -17.63
C VAL A 111 1.42 1.31 -16.99
N PRO A 112 1.28 1.13 -15.67
CA PRO A 112 -0.04 0.92 -15.06
C PRO A 112 -0.95 2.14 -15.26
N ARG A 113 -0.38 3.36 -15.19
CA ARG A 113 -1.11 4.62 -15.45
C ARG A 113 -1.74 4.63 -16.84
N GLY A 114 -0.96 4.32 -17.88
CA GLY A 114 -1.42 4.31 -19.28
C GLY A 114 -2.46 3.21 -19.58
N LEU A 115 -2.33 2.05 -18.95
CA LEU A 115 -3.28 0.94 -19.12
C LEU A 115 -4.70 1.28 -18.61
N THR A 116 -4.81 2.19 -17.65
CA THR A 116 -6.11 2.62 -17.08
C THR A 116 -6.48 4.07 -17.41
N GLU A 117 -5.72 4.77 -18.26
CA GLU A 117 -5.92 6.19 -18.56
C GLU A 117 -7.31 6.49 -19.14
N LYS A 118 -7.85 5.58 -19.97
CA LYS A 118 -9.17 5.71 -20.60
C LYS A 118 -10.30 5.08 -19.78
N VAL A 119 -9.98 4.46 -18.65
CA VAL A 119 -10.96 3.83 -17.77
C VAL A 119 -11.60 4.89 -16.90
N ARG A 120 -12.94 4.92 -16.85
CA ARG A 120 -13.71 5.80 -15.97
C ARG A 120 -14.53 4.95 -15.01
N LEU A 121 -14.26 5.08 -13.71
CA LEU A 121 -15.11 4.48 -12.68
C LEU A 121 -16.43 5.24 -12.61
N VAL A 122 -17.53 4.54 -12.87
CA VAL A 122 -18.88 5.09 -12.82
C VAL A 122 -19.54 4.66 -11.52
N HIS A 123 -19.73 5.62 -10.61
CA HIS A 123 -20.52 5.36 -9.42
C HIS A 123 -22.02 5.42 -9.77
N PRO A 124 -22.82 4.42 -9.35
CA PRO A 124 -24.26 4.48 -9.51
C PRO A 124 -24.85 5.70 -8.76
N VAL A 125 -25.57 6.58 -9.47
CA VAL A 125 -26.13 7.85 -8.91
C VAL A 125 -27.37 7.60 -8.02
N ALA A 126 -27.54 8.45 -7.00
CA ALA A 126 -28.51 8.39 -5.91
C ALA A 126 -30.01 8.47 -6.31
N GLY A 127 -30.87 7.87 -5.46
CA GLY A 127 -32.34 7.80 -5.60
C GLY A 127 -32.94 6.40 -5.36
N SER A 128 -32.09 5.39 -5.17
CA SER A 128 -32.45 4.01 -4.84
C SER A 128 -32.01 3.68 -3.41
N PRO A 129 -32.64 2.73 -2.69
CA PRO A 129 -32.15 2.19 -1.41
C PRO A 129 -30.79 1.46 -1.50
N ARG A 130 -29.96 1.79 -2.49
CA ARG A 130 -28.61 1.28 -2.77
C ARG A 130 -27.53 2.28 -2.34
N GLU A 131 -27.69 2.81 -1.13
CA GLU A 131 -26.62 2.82 -0.14
C GLU A 131 -26.05 1.39 -0.06
N GLY A 132 -24.84 1.12 -0.55
CA GLY A 132 -24.38 -0.27 -0.55
C GLY A 132 -23.01 -0.60 -1.13
N LEU A 133 -22.31 0.33 -1.76
CA LEU A 133 -20.88 0.15 -2.03
C LEU A 133 -20.08 0.55 -0.79
N PRO A 134 -19.01 -0.18 -0.46
CA PRO A 134 -18.14 0.18 0.65
C PRO A 134 -17.37 1.48 0.29
N LYS A 135 -17.05 2.30 1.29
CA LYS A 135 -16.23 3.51 1.12
C LYS A 135 -14.73 3.15 1.14
N CYS A 136 -14.35 2.28 0.22
CA CYS A 136 -12.99 1.80 0.02
C CYS A 136 -12.77 1.54 -1.48
N PRO A 137 -11.53 1.27 -1.92
CA PRO A 137 -11.26 0.83 -3.28
C PRO A 137 -12.18 -0.32 -3.70
N LEU A 138 -12.76 -0.21 -4.89
CA LEU A 138 -13.65 -1.21 -5.48
C LEU A 138 -12.94 -2.15 -6.47
N GLY A 139 -11.66 -1.84 -6.73
CA GLY A 139 -10.78 -2.41 -7.74
C GLY A 139 -9.69 -1.38 -8.06
N GLY A 140 -8.83 -1.70 -9.02
CA GLY A 140 -7.68 -0.86 -9.38
C GLY A 140 -6.35 -1.58 -9.19
N TRP A 141 -5.27 -0.81 -9.13
CA TRP A 141 -3.91 -1.34 -9.03
C TRP A 141 -3.56 -1.60 -7.56
N PHE A 142 -3.19 -2.83 -7.22
CA PHE A 142 -2.71 -3.19 -5.88
C PHE A 142 -1.34 -3.83 -6.00
N GLY A 143 -0.44 -3.49 -5.09
CA GLY A 143 0.93 -3.96 -5.22
C GLY A 143 1.92 -3.24 -4.33
N TYR A 144 3.18 -3.23 -4.77
CA TYR A 144 4.24 -2.53 -4.09
C TYR A 144 5.17 -1.79 -5.07
N ALA A 145 5.73 -0.71 -4.57
CA ALA A 145 6.90 -0.04 -5.12
C ALA A 145 8.05 -0.21 -4.13
N SER A 146 9.14 -0.82 -4.56
CA SER A 146 10.36 -0.97 -3.75
C SER A 146 11.01 0.38 -3.45
N TYR A 147 12.03 0.37 -2.58
CA TYR A 147 12.91 1.52 -2.40
C TYR A 147 13.57 1.97 -3.70
N ASP A 148 13.97 1.03 -4.55
CA ASP A 148 14.70 1.27 -5.80
C ASP A 148 13.82 1.87 -6.92
N THR A 149 12.49 1.88 -6.78
CA THR A 149 11.56 2.56 -7.72
C THR A 149 11.83 4.06 -7.83
N VAL A 150 12.38 4.70 -6.80
CA VAL A 150 12.81 6.11 -6.83
C VAL A 150 13.85 6.39 -7.93
N ARG A 151 14.60 5.38 -8.37
CA ARG A 151 15.61 5.50 -9.44
C ARG A 151 14.95 5.85 -10.77
N TYR A 152 13.69 5.46 -11.00
CA TYR A 152 12.92 5.88 -12.17
C TYR A 152 12.57 7.37 -12.16
N ALA A 153 12.42 7.96 -10.97
CA ALA A 153 12.08 9.36 -10.80
C ALA A 153 13.31 10.28 -10.84
N GLU A 154 14.46 9.77 -10.41
CA GLU A 154 15.71 10.54 -10.29
C GLU A 154 16.88 9.88 -11.04
N PRO A 155 16.71 9.48 -12.33
CA PRO A 155 17.70 8.66 -13.05
C PRO A 155 19.06 9.34 -13.17
N GLY A 156 19.10 10.67 -13.23
CA GLY A 156 20.36 11.44 -13.28
C GLY A 156 21.13 11.50 -11.95
N LYS A 157 20.47 11.22 -10.82
CA LYS A 157 21.06 11.32 -9.47
C LYS A 157 21.20 9.97 -8.77
N LEU A 158 20.35 9.02 -9.13
CA LEU A 158 20.21 7.67 -8.57
C LEU A 158 20.07 6.62 -9.69
N GLY A 159 20.82 6.76 -10.78
CA GLY A 159 20.72 5.85 -11.93
C GLY A 159 21.08 4.41 -11.57
N PHE A 160 20.51 3.47 -12.33
CA PHE A 160 20.90 2.06 -12.29
C PHE A 160 22.36 1.87 -12.74
N GLY A 161 23.06 0.89 -12.17
CA GLY A 161 24.50 0.64 -12.28
C GLY A 161 25.37 1.20 -11.14
N ARG A 162 24.80 1.91 -10.15
CA ARG A 162 25.52 2.45 -8.97
C ARG A 162 24.98 1.95 -7.63
N GLU A 163 23.86 1.26 -7.65
CA GLU A 163 23.28 0.55 -6.53
C GLU A 163 24.27 -0.45 -5.88
N PRO A 164 24.00 -0.84 -4.64
CA PRO A 164 24.55 -2.06 -4.06
C PRO A 164 24.17 -3.30 -4.85
N GLN A 165 24.83 -4.42 -4.55
CA GLN A 165 24.54 -5.70 -5.18
C GLN A 165 23.07 -6.11 -4.98
N ASP A 166 22.38 -6.48 -6.06
CA ASP A 166 21.08 -7.15 -5.97
C ASP A 166 21.27 -8.65 -5.80
N ASP A 167 21.03 -9.15 -4.60
CA ASP A 167 21.20 -10.54 -4.23
C ASP A 167 19.90 -11.34 -4.18
N ARG A 168 18.74 -10.68 -4.29
CA ARG A 168 17.43 -11.34 -4.27
C ARG A 168 16.73 -11.33 -5.62
N GLY A 169 17.10 -10.44 -6.54
CA GLY A 169 16.50 -10.37 -7.87
C GLY A 169 14.98 -10.14 -7.80
N LEU A 170 14.53 -9.32 -6.84
CA LEU A 170 13.12 -8.99 -6.69
C LEU A 170 12.75 -7.85 -7.64
N PRO A 171 11.48 -7.79 -8.12
CA PRO A 171 11.02 -6.66 -8.89
C PRO A 171 11.20 -5.33 -8.13
N ASP A 172 11.51 -4.26 -8.87
CA ASP A 172 11.51 -2.92 -8.31
C ASP A 172 10.06 -2.47 -8.04
N MET A 173 9.10 -2.87 -8.88
CA MET A 173 7.67 -2.71 -8.61
C MET A 173 6.89 -3.90 -9.15
N HIS A 174 5.80 -4.23 -8.46
CA HIS A 174 4.80 -5.15 -8.95
C HIS A 174 3.43 -4.61 -8.57
N PHE A 175 2.66 -4.22 -9.59
CA PHE A 175 1.26 -3.80 -9.44
C PHE A 175 0.37 -4.69 -10.29
N ALA A 176 -0.74 -5.10 -9.70
CA ALA A 176 -1.72 -5.96 -10.32
C ALA A 176 -3.08 -5.25 -10.34
N LEU A 177 -3.74 -5.23 -11.51
CA LEU A 177 -5.05 -4.65 -11.72
C LEU A 177 -6.11 -5.67 -11.33
N TYR A 178 -6.83 -5.39 -10.25
CA TYR A 178 -7.96 -6.19 -9.79
C TYR A 178 -9.25 -5.56 -10.27
N ASP A 179 -10.07 -6.36 -10.93
CA ASP A 179 -11.40 -5.96 -11.40
C ASP A 179 -12.49 -6.18 -10.34
N GLY A 180 -12.12 -6.36 -9.08
CA GLY A 180 -13.06 -6.52 -7.98
C GLY A 180 -12.34 -6.88 -6.70
N VAL A 181 -13.01 -6.64 -5.58
CA VAL A 181 -12.48 -6.89 -4.24
C VAL A 181 -13.56 -7.50 -3.35
N VAL A 182 -13.13 -8.11 -2.25
CA VAL A 182 -14.01 -8.41 -1.11
C VAL A 182 -13.64 -7.47 0.03
N ALA A 183 -14.61 -6.68 0.49
CA ALA A 183 -14.42 -5.70 1.55
C ALA A 183 -15.30 -6.04 2.76
N PHE A 184 -14.67 -6.20 3.93
CA PHE A 184 -15.34 -6.42 5.20
C PHE A 184 -15.59 -5.07 5.86
N ASP A 185 -16.86 -4.67 6.01
CA ASP A 185 -17.25 -3.51 6.82
C ASP A 185 -17.51 -3.98 8.26
N HIS A 186 -16.51 -3.81 9.12
CA HIS A 186 -16.54 -4.27 10.51
C HIS A 186 -17.53 -3.49 11.38
N VAL A 187 -17.92 -2.29 10.96
CA VAL A 187 -18.92 -1.47 11.64
C VAL A 187 -20.31 -1.95 11.26
N ALA A 188 -20.57 -2.12 9.96
CA ALA A 188 -21.87 -2.57 9.46
C ALA A 188 -22.11 -4.08 9.64
N LYS A 189 -21.07 -4.87 9.94
CA LYS A 189 -21.09 -6.34 10.01
C LYS A 189 -21.47 -7.00 8.68
N LEU A 190 -20.94 -6.42 7.60
CA LEU A 190 -21.24 -6.84 6.23
C LEU A 190 -19.96 -7.19 5.48
N VAL A 191 -20.09 -8.11 4.53
CA VAL A 191 -19.07 -8.40 3.52
C VAL A 191 -19.60 -7.94 2.18
N HIS A 192 -18.92 -6.98 1.57
CA HIS A 192 -19.20 -6.50 0.22
C HIS A 192 -18.34 -7.31 -0.75
N VAL A 193 -18.98 -8.12 -1.61
CA VAL A 193 -18.29 -8.73 -2.75
C VAL A 193 -18.54 -7.83 -3.94
N VAL A 194 -17.48 -7.22 -4.47
CA VAL A 194 -17.54 -6.23 -5.54
C VAL A 194 -16.84 -6.78 -6.77
N GLN A 195 -17.47 -6.58 -7.93
CA GLN A 195 -16.94 -6.91 -9.24
C GLN A 195 -17.22 -5.74 -10.20
N LEU A 196 -16.19 -5.25 -10.87
CA LEU A 196 -16.26 -4.19 -11.86
C LEU A 196 -16.58 -4.80 -13.23
N ALA A 197 -17.59 -4.24 -13.90
CA ALA A 197 -17.83 -4.48 -15.31
C ALA A 197 -17.02 -3.46 -16.12
N PHE A 198 -16.03 -3.93 -16.89
CA PHE A 198 -15.36 -3.10 -17.89
C PHE A 198 -16.18 -3.14 -19.18
N VAL A 199 -16.75 -1.99 -19.54
CA VAL A 199 -17.64 -1.86 -20.69
C VAL A 199 -16.96 -1.00 -21.75
N GLU A 200 -16.51 -1.66 -22.82
CA GLU A 200 -15.93 -0.99 -23.99
C GLU A 200 -16.93 -0.04 -24.67
N PRO A 201 -16.47 1.03 -25.36
CA PRO A 201 -17.36 2.04 -25.95
C PRO A 201 -18.46 1.49 -26.86
N THR A 202 -18.19 0.40 -27.59
CA THR A 202 -19.12 -0.18 -28.58
C THR A 202 -19.71 -1.53 -28.14
N ALA A 203 -19.43 -1.99 -26.92
CA ALA A 203 -19.95 -3.27 -26.42
C ALA A 203 -21.47 -3.21 -26.15
N ASP A 204 -22.15 -4.35 -26.14
CA ASP A 204 -23.52 -4.43 -25.62
C ASP A 204 -23.50 -4.34 -24.08
N PRO A 205 -24.15 -3.32 -23.45
CA PRO A 205 -24.23 -3.23 -22.01
C PRO A 205 -24.93 -4.43 -21.36
N GLY A 206 -25.91 -5.03 -22.06
CA GLY A 206 -26.64 -6.19 -21.58
C GLY A 206 -25.72 -7.39 -21.40
N ALA A 207 -24.97 -7.75 -22.44
CA ALA A 207 -23.97 -8.80 -22.39
C ALA A 207 -22.89 -8.55 -21.32
N ALA A 208 -22.42 -7.30 -21.17
CA ALA A 208 -21.46 -6.94 -20.13
C ALA A 208 -22.02 -7.13 -18.71
N TYR A 209 -23.29 -6.80 -18.49
CA TYR A 209 -24.00 -7.06 -17.22
C TYR A 209 -24.09 -8.55 -16.92
N ASP A 210 -24.50 -9.35 -17.90
CA ASP A 210 -24.68 -10.79 -17.72
C ASP A 210 -23.34 -11.47 -17.38
N ALA A 211 -22.25 -11.05 -18.05
CA ALA A 211 -20.90 -11.55 -17.78
C ALA A 211 -20.38 -11.17 -16.38
N VAL A 212 -20.53 -9.90 -15.96
CA VAL A 212 -20.04 -9.46 -14.64
C VAL A 212 -20.84 -10.10 -13.50
N VAL A 213 -22.14 -10.31 -13.67
CA VAL A 213 -22.98 -10.98 -12.67
C VAL A 213 -22.57 -12.44 -12.51
N ALA A 214 -22.33 -13.16 -13.62
CA ALA A 214 -21.84 -14.54 -13.56
C ALA A 214 -20.50 -14.63 -12.81
N LYS A 215 -19.57 -13.70 -13.07
CA LYS A 215 -18.28 -13.63 -12.35
C LYS A 215 -18.45 -13.32 -10.86
N LEU A 216 -19.37 -12.40 -10.53
CA LEU A 216 -19.69 -12.05 -9.15
C LEU A 216 -20.28 -13.25 -8.39
N GLU A 217 -21.23 -13.97 -9.00
CA GLU A 217 -21.86 -15.15 -8.41
C GLU A 217 -20.86 -16.28 -8.18
N ALA A 218 -19.97 -16.54 -9.14
CA ALA A 218 -18.89 -17.51 -8.97
C ALA A 218 -17.97 -17.16 -7.79
N ARG A 219 -17.62 -15.87 -7.63
CA ARG A 219 -16.81 -15.41 -6.49
C ARG A 219 -17.55 -15.55 -5.15
N VAL A 220 -18.86 -15.29 -5.13
CA VAL A 220 -19.70 -15.49 -3.93
C VAL A 220 -19.76 -16.98 -3.55
N GLU A 221 -19.92 -17.86 -4.53
CA GLU A 221 -19.92 -19.29 -4.32
C GLU A 221 -18.60 -19.78 -3.74
N GLU A 222 -17.48 -19.33 -4.31
CA GLU A 222 -16.12 -19.66 -3.87
C GLU A 222 -15.88 -19.30 -2.40
N ILE A 223 -16.24 -18.09 -1.97
CA ILE A 223 -16.07 -17.67 -0.57
C ILE A 223 -17.05 -18.35 0.39
N GLN A 224 -18.08 -19.05 -0.10
CA GLN A 224 -19.04 -19.78 0.73
C GLN A 224 -18.69 -21.27 0.84
N GLN A 225 -18.12 -21.90 -0.19
CA GLN A 225 -18.07 -23.37 -0.33
C GLN A 225 -16.71 -24.04 -0.01
N HIS A 226 -15.75 -23.34 0.59
CA HIS A 226 -14.40 -23.89 0.71
C HIS A 226 -14.31 -25.23 1.49
N SER A 227 -13.59 -26.19 0.90
CA SER A 227 -13.56 -27.60 1.32
C SER A 227 -12.54 -27.95 2.40
N LYS A 228 -11.56 -27.07 2.69
CA LYS A 228 -10.51 -27.32 3.69
C LYS A 228 -10.58 -26.31 4.85
N PRO A 229 -10.83 -26.74 6.10
CA PRO A 229 -10.85 -25.82 7.22
C PRO A 229 -9.46 -25.21 7.45
N LEU A 230 -9.39 -23.89 7.61
CA LEU A 230 -8.19 -23.22 8.09
C LEU A 230 -7.88 -23.70 9.51
N ALA A 231 -6.71 -24.27 9.73
CA ALA A 231 -6.30 -24.72 11.06
C ALA A 231 -6.29 -23.52 12.02
N ALA A 232 -6.94 -23.67 13.19
CA ALA A 232 -7.01 -22.61 14.19
C ALA A 232 -5.62 -22.10 14.64
N GLY A 233 -4.60 -22.97 14.53
CA GLY A 233 -3.26 -22.72 15.05
C GLY A 233 -3.24 -22.78 16.57
N ARG A 234 -2.06 -22.95 17.16
CA ARG A 234 -1.82 -22.76 18.60
C ARG A 234 -0.68 -21.79 18.75
N VAL A 235 -0.85 -20.79 19.61
CA VAL A 235 0.24 -19.91 20.01
C VAL A 235 0.85 -20.51 21.24
N GLU A 236 1.93 -21.26 21.05
CA GLU A 236 2.75 -21.75 22.15
C GLU A 236 3.71 -20.63 22.54
N ALA A 237 3.79 -20.32 23.84
CA ALA A 237 4.76 -19.37 24.38
C ALA A 237 6.15 -20.03 24.41
N GLU A 238 6.69 -20.39 23.24
CA GLU A 238 8.09 -20.76 23.14
C GLU A 238 8.97 -19.51 23.32
N GLY A 239 10.12 -19.70 23.94
CA GLY A 239 11.10 -18.63 24.14
C GLY A 239 11.60 -18.05 22.81
N PRO A 240 12.28 -16.89 22.85
CA PRO A 240 12.77 -16.24 21.64
C PRO A 240 13.69 -17.18 20.85
N VAL A 241 13.31 -17.46 19.60
CA VAL A 241 14.18 -18.18 18.65
C VAL A 241 15.13 -17.17 18.01
N LYS A 242 16.44 -17.43 18.08
CA LYS A 242 17.45 -16.53 17.52
C LYS A 242 17.35 -16.50 15.97
N PRO A 243 17.36 -15.32 15.32
CA PRO A 243 17.47 -15.24 13.86
C PRO A 243 18.82 -15.81 13.37
N MET A 244 18.97 -16.01 12.06
CA MET A 244 20.31 -16.22 11.49
C MET A 244 21.15 -14.98 11.71
N ASP A 245 22.47 -15.12 11.58
CA ASP A 245 23.37 -13.97 11.66
C ASP A 245 23.00 -12.95 10.57
N SER A 246 23.14 -11.66 10.91
CA SER A 246 22.92 -10.55 9.99
C SER A 246 23.84 -10.66 8.77
N ASN A 247 23.44 -10.07 7.65
CA ASN A 247 24.28 -9.98 6.46
C ASN A 247 25.58 -9.18 6.67
N ILE A 248 25.69 -8.47 7.79
CA ILE A 248 26.90 -7.78 8.24
C ILE A 248 27.14 -8.00 9.74
N THR A 249 28.39 -7.92 10.16
CA THR A 249 28.78 -7.97 11.58
C THR A 249 28.43 -6.66 12.29
N GLN A 250 28.32 -6.73 13.62
CA GLN A 250 28.17 -5.54 14.46
C GLN A 250 29.29 -4.52 14.25
N ALA A 251 30.53 -4.99 14.03
CA ALA A 251 31.69 -4.13 13.80
C ALA A 251 31.58 -3.37 12.47
N GLU A 252 31.17 -4.05 11.40
CA GLU A 252 30.92 -3.42 10.09
C GLU A 252 29.78 -2.40 10.17
N HIS A 253 28.67 -2.74 10.82
CA HIS A 253 27.57 -1.78 11.03
C HIS A 253 28.03 -0.55 11.84
N ALA A 254 28.85 -0.75 12.88
CA ALA A 254 29.41 0.37 13.65
C ALA A 254 30.33 1.27 12.80
N GLN A 255 31.07 0.70 11.85
CA GLN A 255 31.88 1.46 10.90
C GLN A 255 31.00 2.26 9.92
N MET A 256 29.90 1.67 9.42
CA MET A 256 28.91 2.41 8.62
C MET A 256 28.34 3.61 9.39
N VAL A 257 28.00 3.44 10.67
CA VAL A 257 27.55 4.54 11.55
C VAL A 257 28.63 5.60 11.73
N ALA A 258 29.90 5.19 11.92
CA ALA A 258 31.00 6.13 12.07
C ALA A 258 31.19 6.99 10.81
N LYS A 259 31.15 6.36 9.63
CA LYS A 259 31.25 7.03 8.33
C LYS A 259 30.04 7.93 8.04
N ALA A 260 28.83 7.50 8.37
CA ALA A 260 27.64 8.36 8.31
C ALA A 260 27.78 9.63 9.17
N LYS A 261 28.37 9.52 10.37
CA LYS A 261 28.67 10.70 11.22
C LYS A 261 29.73 11.62 10.62
N GLU A 262 30.69 11.09 9.85
CA GLU A 262 31.65 11.92 9.11
C GLU A 262 30.94 12.74 8.03
N TYR A 263 30.02 12.13 7.28
CA TYR A 263 29.18 12.86 6.32
C TYR A 263 28.35 13.97 6.98
N ILE A 264 27.79 13.70 8.16
CA ILE A 264 27.07 14.73 8.93
C ILE A 264 27.99 15.87 9.35
N ARG A 265 29.19 15.57 9.88
CA ARG A 265 30.16 16.60 10.30
C ARG A 265 30.70 17.42 9.12
N ALA A 266 30.80 16.82 7.94
CA ALA A 266 31.20 17.50 6.72
C ALA A 266 30.12 18.43 6.16
N GLY A 267 28.87 18.30 6.63
CA GLY A 267 27.73 19.10 6.15
C GLY A 267 27.06 18.52 4.91
N ASP A 268 27.35 17.28 4.53
CA ASP A 268 26.74 16.62 3.36
C ASP A 268 25.26 16.27 3.60
N ILE A 269 24.94 15.89 4.84
CA ILE A 269 23.61 15.48 5.30
C ILE A 269 23.38 15.94 6.73
N PHE A 270 22.12 16.11 7.11
CA PHE A 270 21.68 16.25 8.50
C PHE A 270 21.45 14.88 9.13
N GLN A 271 20.90 13.94 8.36
CA GLN A 271 20.58 12.58 8.80
C GLN A 271 20.66 11.60 7.64
N VAL A 272 21.02 10.36 7.96
CA VAL A 272 20.85 9.18 7.10
C VAL A 272 20.39 8.00 7.94
N VAL A 273 19.54 7.17 7.35
CA VAL A 273 19.00 5.96 7.96
C VAL A 273 19.60 4.78 7.21
N ILE A 274 20.59 4.12 7.82
CA ILE A 274 21.24 2.92 7.26
C ILE A 274 20.60 1.65 7.84
N GLY A 275 20.51 0.62 7.01
CA GLY A 275 19.89 -0.66 7.33
C GLY A 275 20.87 -1.83 7.30
N GLN A 276 20.41 -2.94 7.87
CA GLN A 276 21.01 -4.26 7.74
C GLN A 276 19.90 -5.28 7.60
N ARG A 277 20.20 -6.47 7.06
CA ARG A 277 19.20 -7.50 6.79
C ARG A 277 19.43 -8.71 7.68
N PHE A 278 18.35 -9.14 8.34
CA PHE A 278 18.28 -10.40 9.07
C PHE A 278 17.48 -11.41 8.27
N GLU A 279 17.90 -12.67 8.33
CA GLU A 279 17.25 -13.76 7.60
C GLU A 279 16.93 -14.92 8.52
N ARG A 280 15.95 -15.72 8.11
CA ARG A 280 15.62 -16.98 8.76
C ARG A 280 15.01 -17.92 7.73
N GLN A 281 15.55 -19.13 7.65
CA GLN A 281 14.89 -20.22 6.94
C GLN A 281 13.79 -20.81 7.81
N SER A 282 12.61 -20.99 7.24
CA SER A 282 11.43 -21.50 7.93
C SER A 282 10.57 -22.32 6.97
N SER A 283 9.99 -23.40 7.47
CA SER A 283 8.97 -24.18 6.75
C SER A 283 7.54 -23.70 7.02
N VAL A 284 7.38 -22.70 7.89
CA VAL A 284 6.07 -22.13 8.26
C VAL A 284 5.41 -21.51 7.03
N ASP A 285 4.08 -21.65 6.93
CA ASP A 285 3.32 -20.99 5.88
C ASP A 285 3.42 -19.45 6.06
N PRO A 286 3.76 -18.69 5.01
CA PRO A 286 3.86 -17.23 5.10
C PRO A 286 2.58 -16.57 5.64
N PHE A 287 1.41 -17.17 5.42
CA PHE A 287 0.17 -16.67 5.97
C PHE A 287 0.03 -16.87 7.47
N ASP A 288 0.63 -17.93 8.02
CA ASP A 288 0.70 -18.10 9.46
C ASP A 288 1.61 -17.05 10.09
N VAL A 289 2.67 -16.60 9.41
CA VAL A 289 3.46 -15.43 9.83
C VAL A 289 2.58 -14.19 9.91
N TYR A 290 1.75 -13.94 8.90
CA TYR A 290 0.78 -12.84 8.92
C TYR A 290 -0.24 -12.96 10.06
N ARG A 291 -0.84 -14.14 10.24
CA ARG A 291 -1.80 -14.40 11.33
C ARG A 291 -1.18 -14.18 12.71
N SER A 292 0.05 -14.63 12.91
CA SER A 292 0.80 -14.38 14.15
C SER A 292 1.12 -12.90 14.32
N LEU A 293 1.56 -12.20 13.26
CA LEU A 293 1.88 -10.78 13.32
C LEU A 293 0.65 -9.93 13.67
N ARG A 294 -0.54 -10.25 13.12
CA ARG A 294 -1.81 -9.62 13.49
C ARG A 294 -2.14 -9.72 14.98
N ALA A 295 -1.73 -10.82 15.62
CA ALA A 295 -1.99 -11.06 17.03
C ALA A 295 -0.94 -10.39 17.94
N VAL A 296 0.32 -10.36 17.51
CA VAL A 296 1.45 -9.87 18.32
C VAL A 296 1.63 -8.36 18.21
N ASN A 297 1.48 -7.78 17.02
CA ASN A 297 1.72 -6.35 16.78
C ASN A 297 0.71 -5.80 15.75
N PRO A 298 -0.56 -5.60 16.13
CA PRO A 298 -1.54 -4.97 15.26
C PRO A 298 -1.18 -3.49 15.00
N SER A 299 -1.18 -3.08 13.74
CA SER A 299 -0.88 -1.70 13.34
C SER A 299 -1.91 -1.13 12.37
N PRO A 300 -1.88 0.20 12.13
CA PRO A 300 -2.75 0.84 11.14
C PRO A 300 -2.67 0.27 9.73
N TYR A 301 -1.54 -0.36 9.35
CA TYR A 301 -1.35 -0.91 8.02
C TYR A 301 -0.80 -2.34 8.09
N MET A 302 -1.71 -3.31 8.15
CA MET A 302 -1.41 -4.74 8.09
C MET A 302 -1.51 -5.22 6.64
N VAL A 303 -0.45 -5.84 6.13
CA VAL A 303 -0.36 -6.27 4.73
C VAL A 303 0.05 -7.74 4.64
N TYR A 304 -0.72 -8.51 3.88
CA TYR A 304 -0.28 -9.74 3.22
C TYR A 304 -0.41 -9.53 1.72
N LEU A 305 0.69 -9.60 0.97
CA LEU A 305 0.72 -9.38 -0.48
C LEU A 305 1.56 -10.46 -1.15
N GLN A 306 0.94 -11.29 -1.98
CA GLN A 306 1.65 -12.22 -2.86
C GLN A 306 1.97 -11.49 -4.16
N ALA A 307 3.26 -11.42 -4.45
CA ALA A 307 3.82 -10.65 -5.55
C ALA A 307 4.75 -11.56 -6.39
N GLN A 308 5.17 -11.12 -7.58
CA GLN A 308 6.09 -11.92 -8.38
C GLN A 308 7.43 -12.11 -7.63
N GLY A 309 7.78 -13.36 -7.36
CA GLY A 309 9.03 -13.74 -6.70
C GLY A 309 9.04 -13.61 -5.17
N CYS A 310 8.02 -13.00 -4.54
CA CYS A 310 8.01 -12.83 -3.09
C CYS A 310 6.59 -12.73 -2.48
N ILE A 311 6.50 -13.02 -1.18
CA ILE A 311 5.32 -12.72 -0.37
C ILE A 311 5.73 -11.70 0.69
N LEU A 312 5.07 -10.55 0.68
CA LEU A 312 5.30 -9.46 1.63
C LEU A 312 4.30 -9.55 2.78
N VAL A 313 4.83 -9.58 4.00
CA VAL A 313 4.06 -9.61 5.25
C VAL A 313 4.51 -8.43 6.09
N ALA A 314 3.61 -7.50 6.40
CA ALA A 314 3.96 -6.28 7.11
C ALA A 314 2.90 -5.84 8.14
N SER A 315 3.40 -5.11 9.14
CA SER A 315 2.64 -4.36 10.14
C SER A 315 3.32 -2.99 10.26
N SER A 316 2.87 -2.01 9.48
CA SER A 316 3.47 -0.68 9.40
C SER A 316 2.69 0.34 10.24
N PRO A 317 3.38 1.16 11.06
CA PRO A 317 2.76 2.27 11.78
C PRO A 317 2.59 3.54 10.93
N GLU A 318 3.33 3.67 9.83
CA GLU A 318 3.49 4.91 9.04
C GLU A 318 2.98 4.73 7.59
N ILE A 319 2.45 5.81 7.00
CA ILE A 319 2.14 5.89 5.56
C ILE A 319 3.32 6.47 4.78
N LEU A 320 3.54 5.94 3.58
CA LEU A 320 4.37 6.62 2.57
C LEU A 320 3.66 7.90 2.10
N CYS A 321 2.45 7.72 1.59
CA CYS A 321 1.55 8.78 1.17
C CYS A 321 0.12 8.27 1.17
N ARG A 322 -0.84 9.19 1.19
CA ARG A 322 -2.25 8.88 0.96
C ARG A 322 -2.86 9.98 0.10
N VAL A 323 -3.51 9.61 -0.99
CA VAL A 323 -4.30 10.53 -1.79
C VAL A 323 -5.77 10.26 -1.52
N ARG A 324 -6.57 11.31 -1.35
CA ARG A 324 -8.02 11.21 -1.22
C ARG A 324 -8.70 12.26 -2.07
N ARG A 325 -9.85 11.91 -2.63
CA ARG A 325 -10.72 12.85 -3.32
C ARG A 325 -11.54 13.60 -2.29
N GLU A 326 -11.34 14.91 -2.25
CA GLU A 326 -12.09 15.86 -1.44
C GLU A 326 -12.73 16.92 -2.35
N ASP A 327 -13.54 17.81 -1.78
CA ASP A 327 -14.21 18.87 -2.54
C ASP A 327 -13.22 19.78 -3.29
N ALA A 328 -12.01 19.95 -2.74
CA ALA A 328 -10.94 20.75 -3.33
C ALA A 328 -10.14 20.04 -4.44
N GLY A 329 -10.37 18.74 -4.67
CA GLY A 329 -9.60 17.91 -5.62
C GLY A 329 -8.95 16.70 -4.95
N LEU A 330 -7.85 16.22 -5.52
CA LEU A 330 -7.05 15.15 -4.92
C LEU A 330 -6.11 15.74 -3.87
N VAL A 331 -6.28 15.36 -2.60
CA VAL A 331 -5.47 15.82 -1.48
C VAL A 331 -4.45 14.75 -1.12
N LEU A 332 -3.17 15.08 -1.29
CA LEU A 332 -2.04 14.29 -0.84
C LEU A 332 -1.80 14.56 0.65
N THR A 333 -1.72 13.49 1.44
CA THR A 333 -1.31 13.50 2.85
C THR A 333 0.00 12.73 3.03
N ASN A 334 0.95 13.33 3.72
CA ASN A 334 2.11 12.67 4.29
C ASN A 334 2.07 12.84 5.82
N ARG A 335 2.46 11.81 6.57
CA ARG A 335 2.43 11.83 8.04
C ARG A 335 3.75 11.31 8.58
N PRO A 336 4.79 12.16 8.71
CA PRO A 336 6.04 11.75 9.30
C PRO A 336 5.85 11.38 10.77
N LEU A 337 6.50 10.28 11.18
CA LEU A 337 6.60 9.86 12.57
C LEU A 337 8.06 9.96 13.05
N ALA A 338 8.28 10.58 14.20
CA ALA A 338 9.58 10.65 14.84
C ALA A 338 9.42 10.70 16.36
N GLY A 339 10.51 10.48 17.10
CA GLY A 339 10.45 10.37 18.55
C GLY A 339 9.71 9.12 19.01
N THR A 340 10.24 8.44 20.01
CA THR A 340 9.61 7.24 20.53
C THR A 340 9.72 7.19 22.04
N ARG A 341 8.62 6.85 22.70
CA ARG A 341 8.61 6.34 24.08
C ARG A 341 7.79 5.06 24.14
N LYS A 342 8.15 4.19 25.08
CA LYS A 342 7.28 3.05 25.46
C LYS A 342 5.96 3.59 26.02
N ARG A 343 4.89 2.81 25.96
CA ARG A 343 3.65 3.13 26.70
C ARG A 343 3.89 3.02 28.21
N GLY A 344 3.24 3.91 28.97
CA GLY A 344 3.23 3.84 30.43
C GLY A 344 2.40 2.66 30.94
N SER A 345 2.75 2.14 32.10
CA SER A 345 2.01 1.06 32.76
C SER A 345 0.72 1.56 33.40
N THR A 346 0.63 2.87 33.67
CA THR A 346 -0.57 3.57 34.15
C THR A 346 -0.85 4.82 33.32
N PRO A 347 -2.08 5.35 33.33
CA PRO A 347 -2.41 6.60 32.63
C PRO A 347 -1.52 7.79 33.02
N GLU A 348 -1.12 7.88 34.29
CA GLU A 348 -0.25 8.93 34.80
C GLU A 348 1.19 8.78 34.30
N GLU A 349 1.72 7.55 34.26
CA GLU A 349 3.04 7.26 33.67
C GLU A 349 3.01 7.55 32.16
N ASP A 350 1.94 7.18 31.46
CA ASP A 350 1.78 7.41 30.01
C ASP A 350 1.75 8.90 29.69
N ALA A 351 1.02 9.69 30.48
CA ALA A 351 0.97 11.15 30.33
C ALA A 351 2.33 11.82 30.66
N ALA A 352 3.08 11.29 31.64
CA ALA A 352 4.41 11.79 31.97
C ALA A 352 5.41 11.51 30.83
N LEU A 353 5.36 10.32 30.22
CA LEU A 353 6.20 9.95 29.08
C LEU A 353 5.86 10.78 27.83
N GLU A 354 4.58 11.09 27.59
CA GLU A 354 4.16 12.04 26.56
C GLU A 354 4.75 13.43 26.81
N ALA A 355 4.62 13.96 28.03
CA ALA A 355 5.15 15.28 28.37
C ALA A 355 6.68 15.33 28.25
N GLU A 356 7.39 14.26 28.64
CA GLU A 356 8.83 14.12 28.45
C GLU A 356 9.21 14.12 26.96
N LEU A 357 8.52 13.33 26.14
CA LEU A 357 8.79 13.24 24.70
C LEU A 357 8.57 14.58 24.00
N LEU A 358 7.49 15.30 24.34
CA LEU A 358 7.18 16.63 23.81
C LEU A 358 8.09 17.73 24.37
N ALA A 359 8.84 17.48 25.44
CA ALA A 359 9.82 18.41 25.98
C ALA A 359 11.24 18.14 25.46
N ASP A 360 11.50 16.96 24.88
CA ASP A 360 12.81 16.57 24.37
C ASP A 360 13.19 17.40 23.14
N GLU A 361 14.12 18.35 23.33
CA GLU A 361 14.57 19.27 22.27
C GLU A 361 15.19 18.54 21.08
N LYS A 362 15.84 17.40 21.31
CA LYS A 362 16.47 16.62 20.25
C LYS A 362 15.40 15.96 19.39
N GLU A 363 14.47 15.24 20.01
CA GLU A 363 13.40 14.54 19.28
C GLU A 363 12.51 15.52 18.50
N ARG A 364 12.22 16.68 19.08
CA ARG A 364 11.50 17.76 18.38
C ARG A 364 12.27 18.29 17.18
N ALA A 365 13.58 18.52 17.31
CA ALA A 365 14.40 19.03 16.21
C ALA A 365 14.45 18.02 15.05
N GLU A 366 14.64 16.74 15.35
CA GLU A 366 14.59 15.66 14.35
C GLU A 366 13.20 15.59 13.68
N HIS A 367 12.12 15.73 14.46
CA HIS A 367 10.77 15.75 13.91
C HIS A 367 10.49 16.94 12.99
N VAL A 368 10.88 18.17 13.38
CA VAL A 368 10.72 19.36 12.53
C VAL A 368 11.40 19.19 11.19
N MET A 369 12.60 18.63 11.18
CA MET A 369 13.34 18.34 9.95
C MET A 369 12.56 17.37 9.03
N LEU A 370 11.94 16.34 9.60
CA LEU A 370 11.12 15.39 8.83
C LEU A 370 9.81 16.02 8.33
N VAL A 371 9.20 16.91 9.12
CA VAL A 371 8.05 17.72 8.67
C VAL A 371 8.43 18.60 7.49
N ASP A 372 9.59 19.27 7.53
CA ASP A 372 10.05 20.10 6.43
C ASP A 372 10.37 19.28 5.17
N LEU A 373 10.90 18.06 5.33
CA LEU A 373 11.06 17.15 4.20
C LEU A 373 9.71 16.72 3.61
N GLY A 374 8.74 16.37 4.46
CA GLY A 374 7.38 16.05 4.04
C GLY A 374 6.72 17.23 3.30
N ARG A 375 6.91 18.46 3.79
CA ARG A 375 6.45 19.69 3.11
C ARG A 375 7.09 19.88 1.74
N ASN A 376 8.38 19.60 1.62
CA ASN A 376 9.08 19.65 0.33
C ASN A 376 8.51 18.61 -0.64
N ASP A 377 8.35 17.36 -0.19
CA ASP A 377 7.85 16.28 -1.03
C ASP A 377 6.40 16.50 -1.49
N VAL A 378 5.51 16.89 -0.57
CA VAL A 378 4.12 17.27 -0.91
C VAL A 378 4.13 18.50 -1.83
N GLY A 379 4.91 19.53 -1.52
CA GLY A 379 5.01 20.77 -2.29
C GLY A 379 5.48 20.59 -3.74
N LYS A 380 6.28 19.55 -4.04
CA LYS A 380 6.70 19.24 -5.42
C LYS A 380 5.53 18.99 -6.35
N VAL A 381 4.42 18.44 -5.86
CA VAL A 381 3.25 18.04 -6.67
C VAL A 381 1.97 18.81 -6.31
N SER A 382 1.97 19.57 -5.22
CA SER A 382 0.82 20.36 -4.81
C SER A 382 0.68 21.70 -5.54
N ALA A 383 -0.55 22.22 -5.56
CA ALA A 383 -0.88 23.55 -6.01
C ALA A 383 -0.20 24.62 -5.14
N ALA A 384 0.11 25.76 -5.77
CA ALA A 384 0.78 26.85 -5.07
C ALA A 384 -0.10 27.36 -3.91
N GLY A 385 0.48 27.40 -2.70
CA GLY A 385 -0.21 27.86 -1.50
C GLY A 385 -1.18 26.87 -0.86
N SER A 386 -1.31 25.64 -1.37
CA SER A 386 -2.23 24.63 -0.80
C SER A 386 -1.60 23.70 0.23
N VAL A 387 -0.30 23.85 0.52
CA VAL A 387 0.39 22.97 1.48
C VAL A 387 0.09 23.43 2.90
N GLU A 388 -0.50 22.54 3.70
CA GLU A 388 -0.95 22.81 5.05
C GLU A 388 -0.38 21.82 6.07
N LEU A 389 -0.42 22.21 7.35
CA LEU A 389 -0.01 21.42 8.50
C LEU A 389 -1.19 21.30 9.47
N PRO A 390 -2.24 20.53 9.14
CA PRO A 390 -3.45 20.46 9.97
C PRO A 390 -3.21 19.90 11.38
N ALA A 391 -2.14 19.11 11.56
CA ALA A 391 -1.72 18.60 12.86
C ALA A 391 -0.19 18.69 12.97
N LEU A 392 0.31 19.20 14.09
CA LEU A 392 1.75 19.42 14.30
C LEU A 392 2.15 18.96 15.70
N MET A 393 3.12 18.04 15.76
CA MET A 393 3.68 17.51 17.02
C MET A 393 2.63 16.93 17.97
N GLU A 394 1.65 16.20 17.42
CA GLU A 394 0.67 15.44 18.21
C GLU A 394 1.25 14.09 18.63
N ILE A 395 0.78 13.55 19.75
CA ILE A 395 1.17 12.20 20.17
C ILE A 395 0.21 11.15 19.59
N GLU A 396 0.77 10.27 18.77
CA GLU A 396 0.08 9.09 18.26
C GLU A 396 0.45 7.87 19.11
N ARG A 397 -0.57 7.21 19.68
CA ARG A 397 -0.41 6.08 20.58
C ARG A 397 -0.67 4.77 19.84
N TYR A 398 0.25 3.83 20.02
CA TYR A 398 0.16 2.45 19.56
C TYR A 398 0.13 1.51 20.79
N SER A 399 0.02 0.20 20.53
CA SER A 399 -0.13 -0.80 21.60
C SER A 399 1.07 -0.84 22.56
N HIS A 400 2.29 -0.59 22.07
CA HIS A 400 3.52 -0.69 22.87
C HIS A 400 4.36 0.59 22.93
N VAL A 401 4.14 1.51 22.00
CA VAL A 401 4.90 2.75 21.88
C VAL A 401 4.00 3.95 21.57
N MET A 402 4.54 5.16 21.73
CA MET A 402 3.97 6.40 21.24
C MET A 402 5.00 7.18 20.42
N HIS A 403 4.53 7.95 19.44
CA HIS A 403 5.36 8.74 18.53
C HIS A 403 4.89 10.19 18.45
N ILE A 404 5.82 11.11 18.17
CA ILE A 404 5.47 12.45 17.70
C ILE A 404 5.04 12.30 16.23
N SER A 405 3.86 12.82 15.92
CA SER A 405 3.21 12.74 14.61
C SER A 405 2.86 14.15 14.15
N SER A 406 3.06 14.41 12.86
CA SER A 406 2.57 15.62 12.20
C SER A 406 1.91 15.22 10.90
N THR A 407 0.90 15.95 10.47
CA THR A 407 0.23 15.73 9.20
C THR A 407 0.55 16.88 8.26
N VAL A 408 1.10 16.56 7.10
CA VAL A 408 1.34 17.50 5.99
C VAL A 408 0.36 17.17 4.87
N THR A 409 -0.42 18.15 4.43
CA THR A 409 -1.37 17.97 3.32
C THR A 409 -1.09 18.93 2.18
N GLY A 410 -1.56 18.59 0.99
CA GLY A 410 -1.58 19.51 -0.13
C GLY A 410 -2.46 19.02 -1.28
N VAL A 411 -3.22 19.93 -1.87
CA VAL A 411 -4.04 19.66 -3.07
C VAL A 411 -3.10 19.44 -4.25
N LEU A 412 -3.18 18.30 -4.93
CA LEU A 412 -2.40 18.02 -6.14
C LEU A 412 -2.70 19.05 -7.24
N ARG A 413 -1.70 19.44 -8.01
CA ARG A 413 -1.90 20.31 -9.18
C ARG A 413 -2.82 19.65 -10.20
N GLU A 414 -3.54 20.49 -10.94
CA GLU A 414 -4.34 20.04 -12.08
C GLU A 414 -3.48 19.21 -13.05
N GLY A 415 -4.02 18.07 -13.48
CA GLY A 415 -3.34 17.12 -14.36
C GLY A 415 -2.42 16.11 -13.66
N LEU A 416 -2.17 16.26 -12.35
CA LEU A 416 -1.42 15.26 -11.57
C LEU A 416 -2.36 14.29 -10.86
N ASP A 417 -1.86 13.08 -10.61
CA ASP A 417 -2.62 12.00 -9.96
C ASP A 417 -1.81 11.28 -8.86
N ALA A 418 -2.37 10.18 -8.34
CA ALA A 418 -1.76 9.39 -7.27
C ALA A 418 -0.40 8.77 -7.66
N TRP A 419 -0.12 8.53 -8.94
CA TRP A 419 1.18 8.05 -9.39
C TRP A 419 2.25 9.14 -9.25
N ASP A 420 1.90 10.38 -9.58
CA ASP A 420 2.79 11.53 -9.39
C ASP A 420 3.07 11.76 -7.89
N ALA A 421 2.05 11.58 -7.04
CA ALA A 421 2.20 11.66 -5.59
C ALA A 421 3.09 10.55 -5.01
N LEU A 422 2.93 9.31 -5.47
CA LEU A 422 3.78 8.18 -5.09
C LEU A 422 5.26 8.48 -5.40
N VAL A 423 5.52 8.95 -6.62
CA VAL A 423 6.88 9.31 -7.06
C VAL A 423 7.49 10.41 -6.20
N ALA A 424 6.73 11.47 -5.91
CA ALA A 424 7.24 12.63 -5.17
C ALA A 424 7.62 12.30 -3.73
N THR A 425 6.94 11.33 -3.12
CA THR A 425 7.07 10.98 -1.70
C THR A 425 8.02 9.81 -1.46
N LEU A 426 8.31 8.98 -2.47
CA LEU A 426 9.17 7.81 -2.34
C LEU A 426 10.68 8.15 -2.33
N PRO A 427 11.49 7.51 -1.46
CA PRO A 427 11.10 6.92 -0.18
C PRO A 427 10.83 8.01 0.88
N VAL A 428 10.17 7.64 1.96
CA VAL A 428 9.98 8.55 3.11
C VAL A 428 11.32 8.96 3.74
N GLY A 429 11.35 10.16 4.32
CA GLY A 429 12.51 10.67 5.06
C GLY A 429 12.95 9.78 6.21
N THR A 430 11.99 9.16 6.88
CA THR A 430 12.18 8.29 8.05
C THR A 430 12.95 7.01 7.75
N ILE A 431 13.10 6.65 6.46
CA ILE A 431 13.89 5.50 6.00
C ILE A 431 15.03 5.89 5.04
N SER A 432 15.14 7.16 4.65
CA SER A 432 16.23 7.64 3.82
C SER A 432 17.14 8.59 4.60
N GLY A 433 16.74 9.85 4.72
CA GLY A 433 17.47 10.90 5.41
C GLY A 433 17.22 12.27 4.80
N ALA A 434 18.04 13.25 5.20
CA ALA A 434 17.90 14.64 4.78
C ALA A 434 19.29 15.27 4.54
N PRO A 435 19.54 15.93 3.39
CA PRO A 435 18.71 15.96 2.18
C PRO A 435 18.54 14.59 1.51
N LYS A 436 17.31 14.27 1.06
CA LYS A 436 16.91 12.91 0.63
C LYS A 436 17.89 12.27 -0.37
N ILE A 437 18.14 12.91 -1.51
CA ILE A 437 18.99 12.34 -2.57
C ILE A 437 20.41 12.06 -2.09
N ARG A 438 21.02 12.97 -1.33
CA ARG A 438 22.39 12.78 -0.83
C ARG A 438 22.46 11.65 0.19
N ALA A 439 21.48 11.56 1.09
CA ALA A 439 21.37 10.46 2.04
C ALA A 439 21.24 9.11 1.32
N MET A 440 20.46 9.04 0.24
CA MET A 440 20.31 7.83 -0.58
C MET A 440 21.60 7.43 -1.31
N GLN A 441 22.37 8.38 -1.83
CA GLN A 441 23.69 8.09 -2.41
C GLN A 441 24.67 7.53 -1.38
N ILE A 442 24.59 8.03 -0.13
CA ILE A 442 25.38 7.49 0.99
C ILE A 442 24.90 6.09 1.37
N ILE A 443 23.58 5.83 1.34
CA ILE A 443 23.03 4.48 1.53
C ILE A 443 23.58 3.52 0.48
N ASP A 444 23.58 3.91 -0.81
CA ASP A 444 24.15 3.11 -1.90
C ASP A 444 25.65 2.82 -1.71
N GLU A 445 26.39 3.71 -1.04
CA GLU A 445 27.81 3.51 -0.74
C GLU A 445 28.06 2.60 0.48
N LEU A 446 27.19 2.69 1.50
CA LEU A 446 27.42 2.05 2.80
C LEU A 446 26.76 0.68 2.91
N GLU A 447 25.59 0.48 2.31
CA GLU A 447 24.87 -0.79 2.39
C GLU A 447 25.44 -1.80 1.38
N PRO A 448 25.63 -3.07 1.79
CA PRO A 448 26.27 -4.06 0.92
C PRO A 448 25.35 -4.60 -0.19
N VAL A 449 24.03 -4.48 0.00
CA VAL A 449 23.00 -5.10 -0.86
C VAL A 449 21.80 -4.19 -1.04
N ARG A 450 21.08 -4.35 -2.15
CA ARG A 450 19.86 -3.57 -2.43
C ARG A 450 18.80 -3.79 -1.36
N ARG A 451 18.06 -2.71 -1.08
CA ARG A 451 16.94 -2.73 -0.13
C ARG A 451 15.71 -3.45 -0.68
N GLY A 452 15.43 -3.35 -1.97
CA GLY A 452 14.23 -3.93 -2.56
C GLY A 452 12.98 -3.41 -1.82
N PRO A 453 12.01 -4.27 -1.42
CA PRO A 453 10.79 -3.82 -0.75
C PRO A 453 11.01 -3.04 0.56
N TYR A 454 12.15 -3.17 1.24
CA TYR A 454 12.43 -2.45 2.48
C TYR A 454 12.58 -0.95 2.21
N GLY A 455 11.74 -0.12 2.84
CA GLY A 455 11.72 1.33 2.60
C GLY A 455 10.96 1.76 1.35
N GLY A 456 10.33 0.81 0.67
CA GLY A 456 9.32 1.06 -0.35
C GLY A 456 7.93 1.34 0.23
N GLY A 457 6.90 1.27 -0.61
CA GLY A 457 5.49 1.34 -0.24
C GLY A 457 4.70 0.14 -0.75
N MET A 458 3.73 -0.32 0.05
CA MET A 458 2.74 -1.33 -0.32
C MET A 458 1.35 -0.71 -0.20
N GLY A 459 0.49 -0.90 -1.19
CA GLY A 459 -0.81 -0.26 -1.18
C GLY A 459 -1.56 -0.43 -2.50
N TYR A 460 -2.33 0.61 -2.84
CA TYR A 460 -3.17 0.61 -4.03
C TYR A 460 -3.21 1.99 -4.69
N VAL A 461 -3.63 2.00 -5.95
CA VAL A 461 -4.17 3.16 -6.68
C VAL A 461 -5.50 2.74 -7.27
N SER A 462 -6.60 3.31 -6.78
CA SER A 462 -7.94 2.94 -7.25
C SER A 462 -8.33 3.67 -8.54
N LEU A 463 -9.33 3.14 -9.25
CA LEU A 463 -9.76 3.69 -10.55
C LEU A 463 -10.46 5.06 -10.48
N ASP A 464 -10.78 5.54 -9.29
CA ASP A 464 -11.21 6.92 -9.00
C ASP A 464 -10.04 7.87 -8.67
N GLY A 465 -8.80 7.37 -8.69
CA GLY A 465 -7.57 8.15 -8.55
C GLY A 465 -7.05 8.31 -7.12
N GLU A 466 -7.59 7.59 -6.14
CA GLU A 466 -7.09 7.58 -4.75
C GLU A 466 -5.94 6.59 -4.50
#